data_AF-A0A336MUH8-F1
#
_entry.id   AF-A0A336MUH8-F1
#
_cell.length_a   1.000
_cell.length_b   1.000
_cell.length_c   1.000
_cell.angle_alpha   90.00
_cell.angle_beta   90.00
_cell.angle_gamma   90.00
#
_symmetry.space_group_name_H-M   'P 1'
#
loop_
_entity.id
_entity.type
_entity.pdbx_description
1 polymer ?
#
loop_
_entity_poly.entity_id
_entity_poly.type
_entity_poly.pdbx_seq_one_letter_code
_entity_poly.pdbx_strand_id
1 'polypeptide(L)'
;MTIQSLIFGRYPHAETIELSIIFFFEIFGLVADVLLIIGSAHKKPKYLQFFLVIMFFVNIYDVGYLIFWLISDFGDWGYGLIEFGLFILYDIYIWFCAHSLNQSWKDGLTDVDGV
;
A
#
# COMPACT_ATOMS: atom_id res chain seq x y z
N MET A 1 -15.59 5.58 -28.40
CA MET A 1 -14.91 6.79 -27.91
C MET A 1 -15.12 6.83 -26.41
N THR A 2 -14.11 6.45 -25.63
CA THR A 2 -14.20 6.25 -24.17
C THR A 2 -14.00 7.58 -23.42
N ILE A 3 -14.54 7.70 -22.21
CA ILE A 3 -14.41 8.92 -21.38
C ILE A 3 -12.94 9.30 -21.15
N GLN A 4 -12.04 8.31 -21.05
CA GLN A 4 -10.59 8.53 -21.05
C GLN A 4 -10.10 9.32 -22.29
N SER A 5 -10.52 8.93 -23.51
CA SER A 5 -10.14 9.67 -24.73
C SER A 5 -10.67 11.11 -24.77
N LEU A 6 -11.74 11.40 -24.02
CA LEU A 6 -12.39 12.72 -23.93
C LEU A 6 -11.76 13.62 -22.85
N ILE A 7 -11.27 13.02 -21.76
CA ILE A 7 -10.59 13.73 -20.65
C ILE A 7 -9.10 13.90 -20.97
N PHE A 8 -8.41 12.83 -21.40
CA PHE A 8 -6.98 12.85 -21.72
C PHE A 8 -6.68 13.56 -23.05
N GLY A 9 -7.58 13.47 -24.03
CA GLY A 9 -7.50 14.29 -25.24
C GLY A 9 -7.62 15.80 -24.99
N ARG A 10 -8.11 16.21 -23.80
CA ARG A 10 -8.35 17.62 -23.43
C ARG A 10 -7.34 18.15 -22.40
N TYR A 11 -6.68 17.28 -21.63
CA TYR A 11 -5.72 17.65 -20.60
C TYR A 11 -4.49 16.72 -20.63
N PRO A 12 -3.48 17.00 -21.48
CA PRO A 12 -2.26 16.19 -21.57
C PRO A 12 -1.45 16.16 -20.26
N HIS A 13 -1.69 17.10 -19.34
CA HIS A 13 -1.07 17.12 -18.01
C HIS A 13 -1.70 16.13 -17.02
N ALA A 14 -2.93 15.64 -17.28
CA ALA A 14 -3.59 14.70 -16.40
C ALA A 14 -2.86 13.34 -16.37
N GLU A 15 -2.34 12.88 -17.53
CA GLU A 15 -1.53 11.65 -17.62
C GLU A 15 -0.24 11.78 -16.81
N THR A 16 0.42 12.94 -16.87
CA THR A 16 1.68 13.18 -16.13
C THR A 16 1.46 13.20 -14.62
N ILE A 17 0.33 13.75 -14.16
CA ILE A 17 -0.02 13.81 -12.74
C ILE A 17 -0.33 12.40 -12.23
N GLU A 18 -1.10 11.61 -12.97
CA GLU A 18 -1.42 10.22 -12.61
C GLU A 18 -0.16 9.36 -12.50
N LEU A 19 0.73 9.42 -13.50
CA LEU A 19 1.99 8.69 -13.51
C LEU A 19 2.91 9.10 -12.34
N SER A 20 2.90 10.39 -11.99
CA SER A 20 3.69 10.89 -10.85
C SER A 20 3.16 10.38 -9.51
N ILE A 21 1.83 10.25 -9.37
CA ILE A 21 1.20 9.72 -8.16
C ILE A 21 1.52 8.22 -8.01
N ILE A 22 1.37 7.44 -9.09
CA ILE A 22 1.70 6.01 -9.08
C ILE A 22 3.16 5.80 -8.67
N PHE A 23 4.08 6.51 -9.33
CA PHE A 23 5.52 6.41 -9.03
C PHE A 23 5.86 6.82 -7.58
N PHE A 24 5.15 7.82 -7.05
CA PHE A 24 5.30 8.20 -5.65
C PHE A 24 4.94 7.04 -4.72
N PHE A 25 3.77 6.42 -4.88
CA PHE A 25 3.34 5.29 -4.06
C PHE A 25 4.26 4.07 -4.20
N GLU A 26 4.80 3.79 -5.39
CA GLU A 26 5.81 2.73 -5.58
C GLU A 26 7.08 2.99 -4.76
N ILE A 27 7.58 4.23 -4.71
CA ILE A 27 8.72 4.58 -3.86
C ILE A 27 8.37 4.38 -2.38
N PHE A 28 7.17 4.74 -1.95
CA PHE A 28 6.75 4.50 -0.55
C PHE A 28 6.66 3.02 -0.23
N GLY A 29 6.16 2.19 -1.15
CA GLY A 29 6.17 0.73 -1.02
C GLY A 29 7.59 0.20 -0.85
N LEU A 30 8.53 0.61 -1.71
CA LEU A 30 9.93 0.21 -1.60
C LEU A 30 10.57 0.63 -0.26
N VAL A 31 10.28 1.86 0.20
CA VAL A 31 10.75 2.35 1.50
C VAL A 31 10.16 1.50 2.64
N ALA A 32 8.88 1.13 2.54
CA ALA A 32 8.23 0.26 3.50
C ALA A 32 8.93 -1.11 3.56
N ASP A 33 9.20 -1.74 2.42
CA ASP A 33 9.90 -3.03 2.37
C ASP A 33 11.27 -2.98 3.03
N VAL A 34 12.05 -1.92 2.76
CA VAL A 34 13.35 -1.71 3.41
C VAL A 34 13.20 -1.54 4.92
N LEU A 35 12.19 -0.79 5.39
CA LEU A 35 11.90 -0.64 6.82
C LEU A 35 11.48 -1.97 7.47
N LEU A 36 10.74 -2.82 6.76
CA LEU A 36 10.36 -4.15 7.22
C LEU A 36 11.57 -5.06 7.36
N ILE A 37 12.48 -5.07 6.38
CA ILE A 37 13.72 -5.85 6.40
C ILE A 37 14.63 -5.36 7.54
N ILE A 38 14.85 -4.04 7.65
CA ILE A 38 15.69 -3.48 8.72
C ILE A 38 15.05 -3.72 10.09
N GLY A 39 13.74 -3.51 10.21
CA GLY A 39 12.98 -3.72 11.43
C GLY A 39 13.00 -5.17 11.90
N SER A 40 12.88 -6.12 10.97
CA SER A 40 12.97 -7.55 11.26
C SER A 40 14.38 -8.01 11.60
N ALA A 41 15.39 -7.56 10.86
CA ALA A 41 16.79 -7.90 11.13
C ALA A 41 17.27 -7.40 12.49
N HIS A 42 16.86 -6.19 12.90
CA HIS A 42 17.30 -5.57 14.15
C HIS A 42 16.34 -5.78 15.33
N LYS A 43 15.18 -6.44 15.11
CA LYS A 43 14.07 -6.57 16.09
C LYS A 43 13.69 -5.23 16.76
N LYS A 44 13.72 -4.15 15.99
CA LYS A 44 13.45 -2.79 16.50
C LYS A 44 12.02 -2.38 16.15
N PRO A 45 11.09 -2.30 17.13
CA PRO A 45 9.67 -2.04 16.86
C PRO A 45 9.41 -0.66 16.24
N LYS A 46 10.34 0.30 16.40
CA LYS A 46 10.23 1.63 15.77
C LYS A 46 10.16 1.56 14.24
N TYR A 47 10.97 0.71 13.60
CA TYR A 47 10.95 0.57 12.14
C TYR A 47 9.68 -0.13 11.65
N LEU A 48 9.20 -1.11 12.41
CA LEU A 48 7.92 -1.77 12.14
C LEU A 48 6.73 -0.80 12.27
N GLN A 49 6.79 0.14 13.21
CA GLN A 49 5.77 1.20 13.31
C GLN A 49 5.76 2.12 12.08
N PHE A 50 6.92 2.54 11.60
CA PHE A 50 6.99 3.34 10.37
C PHE A 50 6.49 2.56 9.15
N PHE A 51 6.86 1.28 9.03
CA PHE A 51 6.32 0.38 8.01
C PHE A 51 4.78 0.35 8.05
N LEU A 52 4.20 0.10 9.23
CA LEU A 52 2.74 0.01 9.40
C LEU A 52 2.02 1.29 8.99
N VAL A 53 2.60 2.45 9.30
CA VAL A 53 2.01 3.75 8.92
C VAL A 53 2.08 3.95 7.41
N ILE A 54 3.22 3.68 6.77
CA ILE A 54 3.38 3.85 5.33
C ILE A 54 2.45 2.89 4.57
N MET A 55 2.46 1.60 4.91
CA MET A 55 1.61 0.61 4.27
C MET A 55 0.12 0.87 4.50
N PHE A 56 -0.27 1.50 5.61
CA PHE A 56 -1.67 1.90 5.80
C PHE A 56 -2.13 2.92 4.75
N PHE A 57 -1.30 3.91 4.42
CA PHE A 57 -1.62 4.88 3.37
C PHE A 57 -1.61 4.27 1.96
N VAL A 58 -0.66 3.36 1.69
CA VAL A 58 -0.61 2.60 0.43
C VAL A 58 -1.90 1.78 0.26
N ASN A 59 -2.29 1.01 1.27
CA ASN A 59 -3.53 0.23 1.24
C ASN A 59 -4.78 1.09 1.05
N ILE A 60 -4.86 2.26 1.70
CA ILE A 60 -5.99 3.20 1.47
C ILE A 60 -6.03 3.65 0.01
N TYR A 61 -4.87 3.99 -0.56
CA TYR A 61 -4.76 4.39 -1.95
C TYR A 61 -5.20 3.27 -2.90
N ASP A 62 -4.71 2.05 -2.71
CA ASP A 62 -5.03 0.92 -3.60
C ASP A 62 -6.51 0.53 -3.53
N VAL A 63 -7.09 0.51 -2.32
CA VAL A 63 -8.54 0.27 -2.15
C VAL A 63 -9.35 1.41 -2.78
N GLY A 64 -8.94 2.66 -2.60
CA GLY A 64 -9.59 3.82 -3.22
C GLY A 64 -9.54 3.77 -4.74
N TYR A 65 -8.38 3.37 -5.29
CA TYR A 65 -8.17 3.19 -6.72
C TYR A 65 -9.03 2.04 -7.27
N LEU A 66 -9.11 0.91 -6.57
CA LEU A 66 -10.00 -0.20 -6.91
C LEU A 66 -11.47 0.24 -6.95
N ILE A 67 -11.94 0.99 -5.94
CA ILE A 67 -13.31 1.51 -5.89
C ILE A 67 -13.57 2.49 -7.03
N PHE A 68 -12.65 3.41 -7.30
CA PHE A 68 -12.75 4.34 -8.43
C PHE A 68 -12.87 3.58 -9.76
N TRP A 69 -12.05 2.55 -9.94
CA TRP A 69 -12.06 1.72 -11.14
C TRP A 69 -13.36 0.93 -11.29
N LEU A 70 -13.88 0.35 -10.20
CA LEU A 70 -15.18 -0.34 -10.13
C LEU A 70 -16.36 0.57 -10.49
N ILE A 71 -16.36 1.82 -10.01
CA ILE A 71 -17.44 2.78 -10.24
C ILE A 71 -17.39 3.35 -11.65
N SER A 72 -16.19 3.52 -12.21
CA SER A 72 -15.99 4.24 -13.47
C SER A 72 -16.37 3.44 -14.72
N ASP A 73 -16.98 2.24 -14.56
CA ASP A 73 -17.47 1.35 -15.62
C ASP A 73 -16.44 1.15 -16.76
N PHE A 74 -15.15 1.14 -16.41
CA PHE A 74 -14.05 0.87 -17.34
C PHE A 74 -13.92 -0.63 -17.60
N GLY A 75 -14.98 -1.20 -18.17
CA GLY A 75 -14.95 -2.11 -19.32
C GLY A 75 -14.23 -3.46 -19.27
N ASP A 76 -13.33 -3.74 -18.34
CA ASP A 76 -12.52 -4.97 -18.40
C ASP A 76 -12.49 -5.73 -17.07
N TRP A 77 -13.68 -6.13 -16.63
CA TRP A 77 -13.97 -6.99 -15.45
C TRP A 77 -13.30 -8.39 -15.50
N GLY A 78 -12.28 -8.58 -16.34
CA GLY A 78 -11.53 -9.81 -16.51
C GLY A 78 -10.46 -10.05 -15.43
N TYR A 79 -9.42 -10.79 -15.82
CA TYR A 79 -8.37 -11.27 -14.92
C TYR A 79 -7.62 -10.16 -14.16
N GLY A 80 -7.50 -8.96 -14.74
CA GLY A 80 -6.78 -7.85 -14.12
C GLY A 80 -7.42 -7.35 -12.80
N LEU A 81 -8.75 -7.34 -12.69
CA LEU A 81 -9.41 -6.93 -11.44
C LEU A 81 -9.22 -7.97 -10.33
N ILE A 82 -9.27 -9.26 -10.68
CA ILE A 82 -9.05 -10.34 -9.73
C ILE A 82 -7.60 -10.33 -9.24
N GLU A 83 -6.65 -10.17 -10.15
CA GLU A 83 -5.22 -10.07 -9.82
C GLU A 83 -4.95 -8.87 -8.90
N PHE A 84 -5.48 -7.70 -9.25
CA PHE A 84 -5.33 -6.49 -8.44
C PHE A 84 -6.00 -6.62 -7.07
N GLY A 85 -7.19 -7.24 -7.00
CA GLY A 85 -7.86 -7.53 -5.74
C GLY A 85 -7.07 -8.50 -4.84
N LEU A 86 -6.45 -9.54 -5.43
CA LEU A 86 -5.59 -10.46 -4.69
C LEU A 86 -4.33 -9.78 -4.16
N PHE A 87 -3.76 -8.85 -4.94
CA PHE A 87 -2.62 -8.04 -4.53
C PHE A 87 -2.95 -7.19 -3.29
N ILE A 88 -4.09 -6.49 -3.30
CA ILE A 88 -4.56 -5.70 -2.15
C ILE A 88 -4.77 -6.59 -0.91
N LEU A 89 -5.39 -7.76 -1.09
CA LEU A 89 -5.61 -8.69 0.02
C LEU A 89 -4.29 -9.19 0.62
N TYR A 90 -3.29 -9.42 -0.23
CA TYR A 90 -1.94 -9.81 0.19
C TYR A 90 -1.25 -8.71 1.00
N ASP A 91 -1.33 -7.46 0.57
CA ASP A 91 -0.75 -6.32 1.29
C ASP A 91 -1.43 -6.07 2.65
N ILE A 92 -2.75 -6.19 2.70
CA ILE A 92 -3.51 -6.13 3.96
C ILE A 92 -3.07 -7.27 4.88
N TYR A 93 -2.87 -8.48 4.35
CA TYR A 93 -2.40 -9.63 5.13
C TYR A 93 -1.00 -9.37 5.71
N ILE A 94 -0.04 -8.91 4.90
CA ILE A 94 1.30 -8.54 5.37
C ILE A 94 1.20 -7.47 6.46
N TRP A 95 0.35 -6.46 6.27
CA TRP A 95 0.16 -5.40 7.24
C TRP A 95 -0.33 -5.93 8.59
N PHE A 96 -1.31 -6.85 8.61
CA PHE A 96 -1.76 -7.52 9.83
C PHE A 96 -0.66 -8.36 10.48
N CYS A 97 0.13 -9.10 9.71
CA CYS A 97 1.27 -9.86 10.23
C CYS A 97 2.30 -8.95 10.88
N ALA A 98 2.68 -7.84 10.24
CA ALA A 98 3.58 -6.86 10.81
C ALA A 98 2.98 -6.19 12.06
N HIS A 99 1.66 -5.97 12.09
CA HIS A 99 0.98 -5.39 13.25
C HIS A 99 1.07 -6.32 14.46
N SER A 100 0.75 -7.60 14.26
CA SER A 100 0.87 -8.64 15.28
C SER A 100 2.32 -8.78 15.78
N LEU A 101 3.30 -8.75 14.87
CA LEU A 101 4.72 -8.80 15.21
C LEU A 101 5.16 -7.58 16.04
N ASN A 102 4.70 -6.38 15.68
CA ASN A 102 4.98 -5.15 16.42
C ASN A 102 4.44 -5.21 17.86
N GLN A 103 3.22 -5.73 18.04
CA GLN A 103 2.63 -5.91 19.37
C GLN A 103 3.45 -6.91 20.20
N SER A 104 3.74 -8.09 19.64
CA SER A 104 4.53 -9.12 20.32
C SER A 104 5.90 -8.60 20.80
N TRP A 105 6.59 -7.78 20.02
CA TRP A 105 7.88 -7.21 20.43
C TRP A 105 7.76 -6.10 21.45
N LYS A 106 6.67 -5.32 21.44
CA LYS A 106 6.41 -4.33 22.50
C LYS A 106 6.15 -5.02 23.83
N ASP A 107 5.35 -6.07 23.82
CA ASP A 107 4.99 -6.84 25.02
C ASP A 107 6.22 -7.56 25.58
N GLY A 108 7.06 -8.14 24.72
CA GLY A 108 8.32 -8.77 25.13
C GLY A 108 9.39 -7.81 25.65
N LEU A 109 9.35 -6.53 25.27
CA LEU A 109 10.22 -5.49 25.85
C LEU A 109 9.74 -5.08 27.24
N THR A 110 8.43 -5.00 27.47
CA THR A 110 7.87 -4.68 28.79
C THR A 110 8.08 -5.77 29.84
N ASP A 111 8.22 -7.04 29.43
CA ASP A 111 8.53 -8.14 30.34
C ASP A 111 10.01 -8.19 30.77
N VAL A 112 10.94 -7.65 29.95
CA VAL A 112 12.38 -7.64 30.26
C VAL A 112 12.77 -6.40 31.08
N ASP A 113 12.08 -5.28 30.87
CA ASP A 113 12.30 -4.02 31.60
C ASP A 113 11.45 -3.91 32.88
N GLY A 114 10.75 -4.98 33.27
CA GLY A 114 9.91 -5.08 34.49
C GLY A 114 10.69 -5.22 35.80
N VAL A 115 11.79 -4.46 35.95
CA VAL A 115 12.44 -4.14 37.24
C VAL A 115 12.10 -2.70 37.62
#